data_AF-A0A6J0KE53-F1
#
_entry.id   AF-A0A6J0KE53-F1
#
_cell.length_a   1.000
_cell.length_b   1.000
_cell.length_c   1.000
_cell.angle_alpha   90.00
_cell.angle_beta   90.00
_cell.angle_gamma   90.00
#
_symmetry.space_group_name_H-M   'P 1'
#
loop_
_entity.id
_entity.type
_entity.pdbx_description
1 polymer ?
#
loop_
_entity_poly.entity_id
_entity_poly.type
_entity_poly.pdbx_seq_one_letter_code
_entity_poly.pdbx_strand_id
1 'polypeptide(L)'
;MLPPHFSSNTIVLLCLFFTLLQATPPLNLTLPHQHPSPDSVALHVTSTINASLSRRQLTSSSSSSTCGTGNPIDDCWRCDSSDWSSNRQRLADCSIGFGSGTLGGKNGRIYTVTDSSDNNPANPTPGTLRHAVIQEEPLWIVFSSNMFIRLKQELIINSYKTLDGRGSAVHVTGNGCLTIQYVQHVIVHNIHIYDCKPSGGAVVAASPTKVGRRGRSDGDGISIFGSQKIWVDHCSLSHCTDGLIDVVLGSTAITISNNYFTHHDEVMLLGHDDKYVLDTGMQVTIAFNHFGQGLVQRMPRCRRGYIHVVNNDFTSWKMYAIGGSGNPTINSQGNRYSAPSNPSAKEVTKRVDSTDDGEWANWNWRSEGDLMENGAFFVASGEGVSTLYSKASSVQPKAAAQVDQLTQNAGVFGGPRDDEGQSGDSYSGYGGGGTGAIGGTSRGSSSNNDNNFFGMIFGSNAPPRPRLTLSLLSLLMICVLSTSTLLLS
;
A
#
# COMPACT_ATOMS: atom_id res chain seq x y z
N MET A 1 -16.53 7.62 -68.46
CA MET A 1 -16.91 7.74 -67.04
C MET A 1 -15.61 7.77 -66.23
N LEU A 2 -15.14 8.98 -65.92
CA LEU A 2 -14.01 9.24 -65.02
C LEU A 2 -14.57 9.63 -63.64
N PRO A 3 -13.87 9.32 -62.53
CA PRO A 3 -14.34 9.62 -61.19
C PRO A 3 -14.29 11.13 -60.90
N PRO A 4 -15.07 11.63 -59.93
CA PRO A 4 -15.09 13.06 -59.62
C PRO A 4 -13.77 13.48 -58.96
N HIS A 5 -13.19 14.57 -59.48
CA HIS A 5 -12.02 15.22 -58.91
C HIS A 5 -12.36 15.80 -57.53
N PHE A 6 -11.75 15.25 -56.48
CA PHE A 6 -11.67 15.93 -55.19
C PHE A 6 -10.82 17.20 -55.35
N SER A 7 -11.39 18.36 -55.03
CA SER A 7 -10.65 19.62 -55.03
C SER A 7 -9.58 19.59 -53.94
N SER A 8 -8.41 20.19 -54.23
CA SER A 8 -7.23 20.23 -53.34
C SER A 8 -7.57 20.72 -51.91
N ASN A 9 -8.59 21.58 -51.78
CA ASN A 9 -9.06 22.10 -50.49
C ASN A 9 -9.77 21.05 -49.61
N THR A 10 -10.39 20.02 -50.21
CA THR A 10 -11.09 18.95 -49.47
C THR A 10 -10.09 17.97 -48.83
N ILE A 11 -8.95 17.75 -49.50
CA ILE A 11 -7.84 16.93 -49.00
C ILE A 11 -7.12 17.64 -47.85
N VAL A 12 -6.94 18.95 -47.94
CA VAL A 12 -6.32 19.75 -46.86
C VAL A 12 -7.20 19.79 -45.60
N LEU A 13 -8.53 19.86 -45.74
CA LEU A 13 -9.44 19.84 -44.58
C LEU A 13 -9.48 18.47 -43.89
N LEU A 14 -9.43 17.36 -44.64
CA LEU A 14 -9.33 15.99 -44.11
C LEU A 14 -7.98 15.74 -43.43
N CYS A 15 -6.89 16.27 -43.98
CA CYS A 15 -5.57 16.23 -43.35
C CYS A 15 -5.53 17.05 -42.05
N LEU A 16 -6.18 18.22 -42.00
CA LEU A 16 -6.28 19.02 -40.77
C LEU A 16 -7.16 18.36 -39.71
N PHE A 17 -8.21 17.63 -40.10
CA PHE A 17 -9.03 16.86 -39.16
C PHE A 17 -8.28 15.64 -38.60
N PHE A 18 -7.44 14.99 -39.40
CA PHE A 18 -6.56 13.91 -38.95
C PHE A 18 -5.39 14.40 -38.09
N THR A 19 -4.84 15.61 -38.34
CA THR A 19 -3.79 16.18 -37.48
C THR A 19 -4.35 16.73 -36.16
N LEU A 20 -5.60 17.19 -36.12
CA LEU A 20 -6.26 17.56 -34.85
C LEU A 20 -6.71 16.36 -34.01
N LEU A 21 -7.02 15.21 -34.60
CA LEU A 21 -7.24 13.96 -33.83
C LEU A 21 -5.93 13.40 -33.24
N GLN A 22 -4.78 13.68 -33.86
CA GLN A 22 -3.45 13.30 -33.36
C GLN A 22 -2.87 14.29 -32.33
N ALA A 23 -3.55 15.40 -32.07
CA ALA A 23 -3.09 16.46 -31.17
C ALA A 23 -3.88 16.54 -29.85
N THR A 24 -4.65 15.51 -29.50
CA THR A 24 -4.94 15.27 -28.09
C THR A 24 -3.80 14.44 -27.52
N PRO A 25 -2.96 14.98 -26.61
CA PRO A 25 -2.02 14.12 -25.90
C PRO A 25 -2.86 13.00 -25.27
N PRO A 26 -2.38 11.74 -25.25
CA PRO A 26 -3.02 10.74 -24.40
C PRO A 26 -3.13 11.40 -23.03
N LEU A 27 -4.33 11.39 -22.44
CA LEU A 27 -4.51 11.81 -21.05
C LEU A 27 -3.40 11.12 -20.27
N ASN A 28 -2.42 11.90 -19.83
CA ASN A 28 -1.25 11.39 -19.17
C ASN A 28 -1.73 10.98 -17.78
N LEU A 29 -2.31 9.78 -17.69
CA LEU A 29 -2.82 9.12 -16.49
C LEU A 29 -1.67 8.66 -15.59
N THR A 30 -0.49 9.28 -15.73
CA THR A 30 0.63 9.08 -14.83
C THR A 30 0.26 9.77 -13.53
N LEU A 31 0.10 8.96 -12.49
CA LEU A 31 -0.08 9.49 -11.14
C LEU A 31 1.15 10.35 -10.80
N PRO A 32 0.98 11.48 -10.08
CA PRO A 32 2.13 12.20 -9.55
C PRO A 32 3.02 11.22 -8.77
N HIS A 33 4.35 11.32 -8.93
CA HIS A 33 5.33 10.48 -8.23
C HIS A 33 5.38 9.00 -8.65
N GLN A 34 4.64 8.59 -9.68
CA GLN A 34 4.95 7.35 -10.39
C GLN A 34 6.37 7.47 -10.96
N HIS A 35 7.24 6.51 -10.66
CA HIS A 35 8.57 6.51 -11.26
C HIS A 35 8.42 6.16 -12.75
N PRO A 36 8.86 7.02 -13.70
CA PRO A 36 8.62 6.85 -15.13
C PRO A 36 9.31 5.62 -15.72
N SER A 37 10.37 5.15 -15.05
CA SER A 37 10.99 3.85 -15.26
C SER A 37 11.08 3.17 -13.90
N PRO A 38 10.07 2.38 -13.47
CA PRO A 38 10.13 1.67 -12.19
C PRO A 38 11.46 0.92 -12.01
N ASP A 39 12.02 0.48 -13.14
CA ASP A 39 13.30 -0.20 -13.32
C ASP A 39 14.54 0.57 -12.81
N SER A 40 14.56 1.90 -12.85
CA SER A 40 15.73 2.68 -12.41
C SER A 40 15.77 2.96 -10.90
N VAL A 41 14.73 2.56 -10.16
CA VAL A 41 14.63 2.78 -8.71
C VAL A 41 15.71 1.99 -7.96
N ALA A 42 16.00 0.73 -8.35
CA ALA A 42 17.07 -0.05 -7.73
C ALA A 42 18.45 0.59 -7.89
N LEU A 43 18.77 1.14 -9.07
CA LEU A 43 20.08 1.78 -9.30
C LEU A 43 20.28 2.97 -8.37
N HIS A 44 19.22 3.77 -8.18
CA HIS A 44 19.26 4.87 -7.21
C HIS A 44 19.48 4.35 -5.78
N VAL A 45 18.73 3.31 -5.36
CA VAL A 45 18.89 2.69 -4.04
C VAL A 45 20.31 2.16 -3.83
N THR A 46 20.88 1.40 -4.78
CA THR A 46 22.25 0.91 -4.70
C THR A 46 23.26 2.04 -4.62
N SER A 47 23.08 3.13 -5.38
CA SER A 47 23.96 4.30 -5.30
C SER A 47 23.93 4.95 -3.92
N THR A 48 22.74 5.04 -3.30
CA THR A 48 22.54 5.62 -1.97
C THR A 48 23.12 4.72 -0.87
N ILE A 49 22.90 3.41 -0.97
CA ILE A 49 23.50 2.42 -0.06
C ILE A 49 25.03 2.48 -0.18
N ASN A 50 25.59 2.43 -1.38
CA ASN A 50 27.04 2.51 -1.58
C ASN A 50 27.62 3.83 -1.05
N ALA A 51 26.95 4.97 -1.26
CA ALA A 51 27.37 6.24 -0.68
C ALA A 51 27.34 6.22 0.86
N SER A 52 26.35 5.55 1.46
CA SER A 52 26.28 5.38 2.92
C SER A 52 27.37 4.46 3.46
N LEU A 53 27.69 3.37 2.75
CA LEU A 53 28.77 2.44 3.09
C LEU A 53 30.14 3.10 2.92
N SER A 54 30.37 3.85 1.84
CA SER A 54 31.60 4.62 1.62
C SER A 54 31.80 5.69 2.69
N ARG A 55 30.72 6.40 3.11
CA ARG A 55 30.79 7.33 4.25
C ARG A 55 31.18 6.61 5.54
N ARG A 56 30.65 5.41 5.80
CA ARG A 56 31.03 4.58 6.97
C ARG A 56 32.49 4.13 6.91
N GLN A 57 32.99 3.73 5.73
CA GLN A 57 34.39 3.31 5.55
C GLN A 57 35.39 4.46 5.79
N LEU A 58 35.01 5.70 5.44
CA LEU A 58 35.81 6.89 5.71
C LEU A 58 35.83 7.29 7.19
N THR A 59 34.83 6.90 7.98
CA THR A 59 34.77 7.15 9.42
C THR A 59 35.30 6.01 10.29
N SER A 60 35.54 4.83 9.71
CA SER A 60 36.03 3.64 10.42
C SER A 60 37.53 3.36 10.16
N SER A 61 38.40 4.24 10.64
CA SER A 61 39.83 3.92 10.84
C SER A 61 40.12 3.43 12.28
N SER A 62 39.08 3.14 13.07
CA SER A 62 39.19 2.38 14.31
C SER A 62 37.86 1.71 14.65
N SER A 63 37.93 0.43 15.04
CA SER A 63 36.85 -0.50 15.42
C SER A 63 36.10 -1.22 14.28
N SER A 64 36.28 -2.53 14.24
CA SER A 64 35.37 -3.51 13.66
C SER A 64 33.99 -3.33 14.30
N SER A 65 33.08 -2.63 13.63
CA SER A 65 31.71 -2.43 14.12
C SER A 65 30.78 -3.50 13.51
N THR A 66 30.54 -4.54 14.29
CA THR A 66 29.65 -5.69 14.10
C THR A 66 28.15 -5.34 14.12
N CYS A 67 27.76 -4.10 13.84
CA CYS A 67 26.35 -3.70 13.96
C CYS A 67 25.46 -4.20 12.79
N GLY A 68 26.04 -4.38 11.60
CA GLY A 68 25.27 -4.68 10.39
C GLY A 68 24.53 -6.01 10.48
N THR A 69 23.20 -5.95 10.44
CA THR A 69 22.33 -7.13 10.28
C THR A 69 22.29 -7.61 8.83
N GLY A 70 22.73 -6.77 7.89
CA GLY A 70 22.55 -6.97 6.47
C GLY A 70 21.23 -6.40 5.96
N ASN A 71 20.28 -6.04 6.82
CA ASN A 71 19.07 -5.36 6.38
C ASN A 71 19.40 -3.88 6.09
N PRO A 72 19.31 -3.41 4.83
CA PRO A 72 19.77 -2.07 4.46
C PRO A 72 18.95 -0.94 5.08
N ILE A 73 17.67 -1.19 5.43
CA ILE A 73 16.82 -0.20 6.11
C ILE A 73 17.30 -0.05 7.55
N ASP A 74 17.41 -1.15 8.28
CA ASP A 74 17.85 -1.17 9.67
C ASP A 74 19.28 -0.64 9.83
N ASP A 75 20.20 -1.15 9.02
CA ASP A 75 21.61 -0.79 9.07
C ASP A 75 21.84 0.71 8.78
N CYS A 76 20.93 1.37 8.04
CA CYS A 76 21.04 2.79 7.71
C CYS A 76 20.91 3.71 8.94
N TRP A 77 19.99 3.43 9.85
CA TRP A 77 19.74 4.26 11.03
C TRP A 77 20.21 3.63 12.35
N ARG A 78 20.21 2.30 12.49
CA ARG A 78 20.61 1.61 13.74
C ARG A 78 22.11 1.61 13.96
N CYS A 79 22.86 1.45 12.87
CA CYS A 79 24.31 1.29 12.98
C CYS A 79 25.08 2.60 12.94
N ASP A 80 24.39 3.73 12.96
CA ASP A 80 25.05 5.01 13.07
C ASP A 80 25.77 5.16 14.42
N SER A 81 26.80 6.01 14.49
CA SER A 81 27.51 6.28 15.73
C SER A 81 26.70 7.10 16.75
N SER A 82 25.55 7.66 16.34
CA SER A 82 24.63 8.37 17.23
C SER A 82 23.50 7.47 17.72
N ASP A 83 23.16 7.58 19.01
CA ASP A 83 21.96 6.93 19.56
C ASP A 83 20.73 7.41 18.78
N TRP A 84 19.93 6.47 18.26
CA TRP A 84 18.72 6.74 17.49
C TRP A 84 17.78 7.70 18.24
N SER A 85 17.79 7.66 19.58
CA SER A 85 16.94 8.52 20.42
C SER A 85 17.31 10.00 20.28
N SER A 86 18.59 10.30 20.06
CA SER A 86 19.13 11.66 19.88
C SER A 86 18.92 12.21 18.48
N ASN A 87 18.69 11.33 17.49
CA ASN A 87 18.47 11.69 16.09
C ASN A 87 17.34 10.86 15.46
N ARG A 88 16.15 10.88 16.09
CA ARG A 88 14.99 10.06 15.69
C ARG A 88 14.61 10.24 14.23
N GLN A 89 14.68 11.48 13.74
CA GLN A 89 14.22 11.85 12.41
C GLN A 89 15.10 11.30 11.28
N ARG A 90 16.32 10.84 11.59
CA ARG A 90 17.19 10.16 10.62
C ARG A 90 16.53 8.94 9.98
N LEU A 91 15.61 8.27 10.68
CA LEU A 91 14.86 7.14 10.14
C LEU A 91 14.26 7.46 8.76
N ALA A 92 13.73 8.67 8.55
CA ALA A 92 13.11 9.07 7.28
C ALA A 92 14.07 9.03 6.07
N ASP A 93 15.38 9.06 6.30
CA ASP A 93 16.39 8.95 5.24
C ASP A 93 16.69 7.50 4.82
N CYS A 94 16.11 6.52 5.52
CA CYS A 94 16.42 5.10 5.35
C CYS A 94 15.34 4.31 4.58
N SER A 95 14.28 4.98 4.13
CA SER A 95 13.28 4.36 3.26
C SER A 95 13.88 3.98 1.91
N ILE A 96 13.62 2.74 1.46
CA ILE A 96 14.05 2.23 0.16
C ILE A 96 12.83 1.88 -0.71
N GLY A 97 13.07 1.40 -1.93
CA GLY A 97 12.01 0.98 -2.83
C GLY A 97 11.19 2.14 -3.39
N PHE A 98 9.96 1.88 -3.80
CA PHE A 98 9.07 2.90 -4.35
C PHE A 98 8.68 3.98 -3.32
N GLY A 99 8.61 3.60 -2.04
CA GLY A 99 8.41 4.51 -0.91
C GLY A 99 9.65 5.32 -0.53
N SER A 100 10.79 5.17 -1.22
CA SER A 100 11.98 5.96 -0.93
C SER A 100 11.73 7.47 -1.09
N GLY A 101 12.34 8.26 -0.21
CA GLY A 101 12.09 9.70 -0.09
C GLY A 101 10.79 10.04 0.64
N THR A 102 10.18 9.08 1.33
CA THR A 102 9.06 9.38 2.24
C THR A 102 9.57 10.15 3.45
N LEU A 103 9.22 11.44 3.53
CA LEU A 103 9.70 12.35 4.56
C LEU A 103 9.02 12.15 5.93
N GLY A 104 7.78 11.67 5.95
CA GLY A 104 6.96 11.69 7.16
C GLY A 104 6.89 13.11 7.76
N GLY A 105 7.07 13.21 9.07
CA GLY A 105 7.18 14.47 9.81
C GLY A 105 8.58 15.04 9.94
N LYS A 106 9.55 14.63 9.10
CA LYS A 106 10.94 15.12 9.15
C LYS A 106 11.00 16.65 9.07
N ASN A 107 11.91 17.26 9.83
CA ASN A 107 12.07 18.71 10.05
C ASN A 107 10.87 19.36 10.77
N GLY A 108 9.82 18.60 11.06
CA GLY A 108 8.74 19.01 11.95
C GLY A 108 9.16 18.95 13.41
N ARG A 109 8.38 19.62 14.26
CA ARG A 109 8.55 19.52 15.71
C ARG A 109 8.19 18.12 16.19
N ILE A 110 8.83 17.68 17.27
CA ILE A 110 8.45 16.45 17.96
C ILE A 110 7.17 16.72 18.75
N TYR A 111 6.13 15.92 18.51
CA TYR A 111 4.90 15.91 19.28
C TYR A 111 4.89 14.68 20.17
N THR A 112 4.79 14.87 21.48
CA THR A 112 4.71 13.73 22.42
C THR A 112 3.26 13.48 22.78
N VAL A 113 2.74 12.31 22.42
CA VAL A 113 1.46 11.80 22.92
C VAL A 113 1.65 11.46 24.39
N THR A 114 0.78 12.02 25.23
CA THR A 114 0.76 11.84 26.69
C THR A 114 -0.57 11.27 27.19
N ASP A 115 -1.60 11.25 26.34
CA ASP A 115 -2.92 10.73 26.64
C ASP A 115 -3.32 9.68 25.59
N SER A 116 -3.62 8.47 26.04
CA SER A 116 -4.07 7.35 25.19
C SER A 116 -5.57 7.37 24.88
N SER A 117 -6.31 8.33 25.43
CA SER A 117 -7.76 8.45 25.25
C SER A 117 -8.15 8.87 23.82
N ASP A 118 -9.35 8.45 23.40
CA ASP A 118 -9.96 8.81 22.11
C ASP A 118 -11.42 9.23 22.28
N ASN A 119 -11.69 10.08 23.28
CA ASN A 119 -13.06 10.35 23.74
C ASN A 119 -13.89 11.19 22.77
N ASN A 120 -13.26 12.05 21.96
CA ASN A 120 -13.95 12.96 21.05
C ASN A 120 -13.32 12.92 19.64
N PRO A 121 -13.83 12.07 18.75
CA PRO A 121 -13.33 11.98 17.38
C PRO A 121 -13.50 13.27 16.55
N ALA A 122 -14.46 14.13 16.90
CA ALA A 122 -14.76 15.37 16.18
C ALA A 122 -13.93 16.56 16.65
N ASN A 123 -13.50 16.57 17.92
CA ASN A 123 -12.68 17.62 18.51
C ASN A 123 -11.67 17.00 19.50
N PRO A 124 -10.57 16.42 19.00
CA PRO A 124 -9.62 15.69 19.83
C PRO A 124 -8.83 16.62 20.76
N THR A 125 -8.60 16.16 21.98
CA THR A 125 -7.88 16.93 23.00
C THR A 125 -6.36 16.94 22.73
N PRO A 126 -5.67 18.09 22.85
CA PRO A 126 -4.21 18.13 22.83
C PRO A 126 -3.60 17.15 23.85
N GLY A 127 -2.54 16.45 23.45
CA GLY A 127 -1.92 15.35 24.19
C GLY A 127 -2.30 13.97 23.63
N THR A 128 -3.40 13.86 22.89
CA THR A 128 -3.84 12.60 22.28
C THR A 128 -3.22 12.34 20.90
N LEU A 129 -3.17 11.06 20.51
CA LEU A 129 -2.74 10.67 19.16
C LEU A 129 -3.64 11.29 18.07
N ARG A 130 -4.97 11.29 18.27
CA ARG A 130 -5.91 11.86 17.30
C ARG A 130 -5.67 13.34 17.07
N HIS A 131 -5.40 14.11 18.12
CA HIS A 131 -5.05 15.51 17.97
C HIS A 131 -3.77 15.66 17.15
N ALA A 132 -2.73 14.86 17.42
CA ALA A 132 -1.45 14.95 16.75
C ALA A 132 -1.54 14.69 15.24
N VAL A 133 -2.21 13.61 14.83
CA VAL A 133 -2.19 13.15 13.43
C VAL A 133 -2.96 14.06 12.47
N ILE A 134 -3.91 14.85 12.96
CA ILE A 134 -4.72 15.73 12.11
C ILE A 134 -4.07 17.09 11.84
N GLN A 135 -3.05 17.49 12.61
CA GLN A 135 -2.43 18.81 12.50
C GLN A 135 -1.94 19.12 11.08
N GLU A 136 -1.91 20.39 10.70
CA GLU A 136 -1.53 20.81 9.35
C GLU A 136 -0.01 20.81 9.16
N GLU A 137 0.75 21.16 10.21
CA GLU A 137 2.20 21.18 10.16
C GLU A 137 2.80 19.75 10.14
N PRO A 138 4.02 19.58 9.60
CA PRO A 138 4.77 18.34 9.75
C PRO A 138 5.00 18.01 11.22
N LEU A 139 4.71 16.77 11.64
CA LEU A 139 4.92 16.32 13.02
C LEU A 139 5.60 14.96 13.09
N TRP A 140 6.66 14.90 13.90
CA TRP A 140 7.25 13.65 14.35
C TRP A 140 6.61 13.23 15.67
N ILE A 141 5.66 12.31 15.62
CA ILE A 141 4.81 11.93 16.75
C ILE A 141 5.47 10.78 17.50
N VAL A 142 5.75 10.98 18.78
CA VAL A 142 6.32 9.98 19.70
C VAL A 142 5.39 9.78 20.90
N PHE A 143 5.68 8.79 21.73
CA PHE A 143 4.85 8.42 22.89
C PHE A 143 5.67 8.55 24.17
N SER A 144 5.06 9.10 25.23
CA SER A 144 5.74 9.33 26.51
C SER A 144 5.97 8.06 27.33
N SER A 145 5.22 7.00 27.03
CA SER A 145 5.20 5.73 27.75
C SER A 145 4.53 4.65 26.90
N ASN A 146 4.50 3.42 27.40
CA ASN A 146 3.68 2.36 26.81
C ASN A 146 2.22 2.78 26.79
N MET A 147 1.54 2.62 25.66
CA MET A 147 0.17 3.10 25.47
C MET A 147 -0.71 2.04 24.81
N PHE A 148 -1.93 1.92 25.34
CA PHE A 148 -3.01 1.18 24.72
C PHE A 148 -4.07 2.17 24.24
N ILE A 149 -4.08 2.46 22.95
CA ILE A 149 -4.92 3.45 22.30
C ILE A 149 -6.10 2.72 21.66
N ARG A 150 -7.25 2.74 22.35
CA ARG A 150 -8.49 2.14 21.86
C ARG A 150 -9.34 3.19 21.16
N LEU A 151 -9.26 3.20 19.84
CA LEU A 151 -9.97 4.15 18.99
C LEU A 151 -11.47 3.92 19.03
N LYS A 152 -12.22 5.03 18.96
CA LYS A 152 -13.68 5.04 18.89
C LYS A 152 -14.20 5.08 17.45
N GLN A 153 -13.40 5.59 16.52
CA GLN A 153 -13.65 5.72 15.07
C GLN A 153 -12.31 5.70 14.32
N GLU A 154 -12.36 5.55 12.98
CA GLU A 154 -11.22 5.76 12.07
C GLU A 154 -10.32 6.94 12.50
N LEU A 155 -9.01 6.69 12.60
CA LEU A 155 -7.99 7.69 12.89
C LEU A 155 -7.49 8.25 11.55
N ILE A 156 -8.05 9.38 11.14
CA ILE A 156 -7.64 10.06 9.90
C ILE A 156 -6.27 10.70 10.11
N ILE A 157 -5.29 10.33 9.28
CA ILE A 157 -3.93 10.86 9.33
C ILE A 157 -3.74 11.90 8.21
N ASN A 158 -3.26 13.08 8.57
CA ASN A 158 -2.95 14.15 7.61
C ASN A 158 -1.54 13.96 6.99
N SER A 159 -1.20 14.74 5.96
CA SER A 159 0.12 14.68 5.31
C SER A 159 1.27 15.04 6.26
N TYR A 160 2.48 14.59 5.93
CA TYR A 160 3.72 14.90 6.66
C TYR A 160 3.67 14.49 8.13
N LYS A 161 3.33 13.23 8.38
CA LYS A 161 3.26 12.66 9.73
C LYS A 161 4.17 11.46 9.85
N THR A 162 4.93 11.40 10.94
CA THR A 162 5.57 10.16 11.38
C THR A 162 4.92 9.75 12.68
N LEU A 163 4.38 8.53 12.74
CA LEU A 163 4.03 7.88 14.00
C LEU A 163 5.22 6.96 14.35
N ASP A 164 5.99 7.33 15.37
CA ASP A 164 7.22 6.65 15.79
C ASP A 164 7.04 6.05 17.18
N GLY A 165 6.74 4.75 17.24
CA GLY A 165 6.57 4.02 18.49
C GLY A 165 7.89 3.64 19.18
N ARG A 166 9.07 4.00 18.65
CA ARG A 166 10.35 3.57 19.27
C ARG A 166 10.51 4.12 20.69
N GLY A 167 10.88 3.22 21.60
CA GLY A 167 11.03 3.50 23.03
C GLY A 167 9.76 3.32 23.85
N SER A 168 8.66 2.84 23.26
CA SER A 168 7.41 2.52 23.96
C SER A 168 6.67 1.38 23.28
N ALA A 169 5.98 0.54 24.07
CA ALA A 169 5.04 -0.44 23.54
C ALA A 169 3.71 0.26 23.23
N VAL A 170 3.45 0.53 21.96
CA VAL A 170 2.27 1.27 21.50
C VAL A 170 1.33 0.31 20.78
N HIS A 171 0.12 0.18 21.31
CA HIS A 171 -0.94 -0.65 20.77
C HIS A 171 -2.09 0.25 20.27
N VAL A 172 -2.47 0.09 19.01
CA VAL A 172 -3.64 0.72 18.41
C VAL A 172 -4.66 -0.35 18.07
N THR A 173 -5.88 -0.16 18.56
CA THR A 173 -6.99 -1.12 18.42
C THR A 173 -8.34 -0.40 18.42
N GLY A 174 -9.44 -1.15 18.28
CA GLY A 174 -10.79 -0.66 18.53
C GLY A 174 -11.59 -0.49 17.26
N ASN A 175 -12.37 0.58 17.19
CA ASN A 175 -13.28 0.81 16.07
C ASN A 175 -12.59 1.74 15.06
N GLY A 176 -12.45 1.28 13.82
CA GLY A 176 -11.61 1.90 12.81
C GLY A 176 -10.21 1.32 12.90
N CYS A 177 -9.24 2.17 13.27
CA CYS A 177 -7.78 2.07 13.07
C CYS A 177 -7.32 3.11 12.04
N LEU A 178 -6.19 2.92 11.37
CA LEU A 178 -5.48 4.00 10.68
C LEU A 178 -6.05 4.22 9.28
N THR A 179 -6.41 5.47 8.95
CA THR A 179 -6.90 5.84 7.62
C THR A 179 -6.02 6.94 7.03
N ILE A 180 -5.30 6.62 5.97
CA ILE A 180 -4.40 7.49 5.22
C ILE A 180 -5.07 7.76 3.86
N GLN A 181 -5.85 8.83 3.77
CA GLN A 181 -6.69 9.12 2.60
C GLN A 181 -6.32 10.46 1.95
N TYR A 182 -6.02 10.45 0.66
CA TYR A 182 -5.70 11.63 -0.15
C TYR A 182 -4.60 12.51 0.45
N VAL A 183 -3.57 11.88 1.01
CA VAL A 183 -2.44 12.54 1.68
C VAL A 183 -1.11 12.01 1.17
N GLN A 184 -0.03 12.64 1.60
CA GLN A 184 1.32 12.23 1.24
C GLN A 184 2.31 12.33 2.38
N HIS A 185 3.44 11.62 2.23
CA HIS A 185 4.54 11.63 3.19
C HIS A 185 4.11 11.21 4.60
N VAL A 186 3.67 9.96 4.74
CA VAL A 186 3.32 9.38 6.04
C VAL A 186 4.22 8.19 6.34
N ILE A 187 4.78 8.17 7.54
CA ILE A 187 5.55 7.05 8.08
C ILE A 187 4.79 6.48 9.28
N VAL A 188 4.50 5.18 9.26
CA VAL A 188 3.98 4.43 10.41
C VAL A 188 5.07 3.46 10.82
N HIS A 189 5.66 3.67 12.00
CA HIS A 189 6.85 2.94 12.42
C HIS A 189 6.76 2.43 13.87
N ASN A 190 7.04 1.14 14.07
CA ASN A 190 7.16 0.52 15.40
C ASN A 190 5.86 0.54 16.23
N ILE A 191 4.72 0.13 15.65
CA ILE A 191 3.40 0.13 16.31
C ILE A 191 2.72 -1.23 16.18
N HIS A 192 2.08 -1.70 17.25
CA HIS A 192 1.15 -2.84 17.20
C HIS A 192 -0.23 -2.38 16.75
N ILE A 193 -0.80 -3.02 15.73
CA ILE A 193 -2.13 -2.68 15.17
C ILE A 193 -2.95 -3.97 15.07
N TYR A 194 -4.02 -4.08 15.85
CA TYR A 194 -4.80 -5.32 15.91
C TYR A 194 -6.19 -5.10 16.50
N ASP A 195 -7.06 -6.10 16.35
CA ASP A 195 -8.46 -6.05 16.82
C ASP A 195 -9.21 -4.81 16.29
N CYS A 196 -8.90 -4.41 15.06
CA CYS A 196 -9.56 -3.32 14.34
C CYS A 196 -10.94 -3.77 13.87
N LYS A 197 -11.94 -2.93 14.10
CA LYS A 197 -13.37 -3.26 13.88
C LYS A 197 -14.05 -2.21 13.02
N PRO A 198 -15.10 -2.56 12.26
CA PRO A 198 -15.91 -1.59 11.55
C PRO A 198 -16.35 -0.43 12.46
N SER A 199 -16.27 0.78 11.95
CA SER A 199 -16.74 2.01 12.61
C SER A 199 -17.53 2.84 11.61
N GLY A 200 -18.21 3.90 12.05
CA GLY A 200 -18.95 4.75 11.11
C GLY A 200 -20.15 5.45 11.72
N GLY A 201 -20.78 6.30 10.92
CA GLY A 201 -21.95 7.08 11.32
C GLY A 201 -21.64 8.22 12.30
N ALA A 202 -20.38 8.39 12.68
CA ALA A 202 -19.90 9.44 13.57
C ALA A 202 -19.31 10.64 12.81
N VAL A 203 -19.20 11.75 13.53
CA VAL A 203 -18.48 12.94 13.07
C VAL A 203 -17.03 12.82 13.50
N VAL A 204 -16.09 12.95 12.56
CA VAL A 204 -14.64 12.77 12.78
C VAL A 204 -13.88 13.94 12.18
N ALA A 205 -12.86 14.42 12.89
CA ALA A 205 -11.92 15.42 12.41
C ALA A 205 -10.90 14.79 11.45
N ALA A 206 -10.73 15.42 10.29
CA ALA A 206 -9.67 15.11 9.32
C ALA A 206 -8.53 16.14 9.35
N SER A 207 -8.83 17.37 9.79
CA SER A 207 -7.87 18.43 10.11
C SER A 207 -8.45 19.28 11.26
N PRO A 208 -7.70 20.24 11.86
CA PRO A 208 -8.24 21.13 12.87
C PRO A 208 -9.46 21.93 12.39
N THR A 209 -9.57 22.15 11.08
CA THR A 209 -10.61 22.97 10.45
C THR A 209 -11.64 22.14 9.67
N LYS A 210 -11.36 20.86 9.40
CA LYS A 210 -12.23 19.97 8.61
C LYS A 210 -12.74 18.83 9.47
N VAL A 211 -14.02 18.92 9.82
CA VAL A 211 -14.75 17.92 10.60
C VAL A 211 -15.96 17.49 9.80
N GLY A 212 -16.18 16.18 9.66
CA GLY A 212 -17.25 15.67 8.79
C GLY A 212 -17.77 14.32 9.22
N ARG A 213 -18.98 13.99 8.75
CA ARG A 213 -19.59 12.68 8.99
C ARG A 213 -18.87 11.63 8.14
N ARG A 214 -18.50 10.51 8.76
CA ARG A 214 -17.86 9.38 8.11
C ARG A 214 -18.86 8.29 7.77
N GLY A 215 -18.64 7.65 6.62
CA GLY A 215 -19.32 6.41 6.24
C GLY A 215 -18.90 5.25 7.15
N ARG A 216 -19.30 4.03 6.80
CA ARG A 216 -18.85 2.83 7.49
C ARG A 216 -17.47 2.44 6.97
N SER A 217 -16.53 2.20 7.88
CA SER A 217 -15.23 1.57 7.63
C SER A 217 -15.35 0.06 7.77
N ASP A 218 -14.50 -0.67 7.05
CA ASP A 218 -14.53 -2.14 7.02
C ASP A 218 -13.85 -2.77 8.24
N GLY A 219 -12.93 -2.02 8.86
CA GLY A 219 -12.20 -2.47 10.06
C GLY A 219 -10.82 -3.00 9.75
N ASP A 220 -10.15 -2.44 8.74
CA ASP A 220 -8.76 -2.74 8.43
C ASP A 220 -7.80 -2.19 9.49
N GLY A 221 -6.61 -2.77 9.56
CA GLY A 221 -5.51 -2.21 10.35
C GLY A 221 -5.05 -0.84 9.84
N ILE A 222 -4.64 -0.80 8.57
CA ILE A 222 -4.20 0.42 7.87
C ILE A 222 -4.85 0.48 6.49
N SER A 223 -5.68 1.49 6.25
CA SER A 223 -6.28 1.73 4.95
C SER A 223 -5.64 2.95 4.26
N ILE A 224 -5.14 2.78 3.03
CA ILE A 224 -4.42 3.78 2.23
C ILE A 224 -5.18 4.04 0.93
N PHE A 225 -5.75 5.25 0.80
CA PHE A 225 -6.62 5.63 -0.32
C PHE A 225 -6.06 6.82 -1.08
N GLY A 226 -5.87 6.71 -2.40
CA GLY A 226 -5.41 7.80 -3.26
C GLY A 226 -4.24 8.60 -2.69
N SER A 227 -3.31 7.92 -2.01
CA SER A 227 -2.22 8.53 -1.25
C SER A 227 -0.86 8.13 -1.82
N GLN A 228 0.17 8.91 -1.54
CA GLN A 228 1.49 8.69 -2.10
C GLN A 228 2.63 8.92 -1.12
N LYS A 229 3.79 8.30 -1.34
CA LYS A 229 4.95 8.41 -0.43
C LYS A 229 4.56 7.99 0.99
N ILE A 230 4.17 6.72 1.11
CA ILE A 230 3.79 6.10 2.39
C ILE A 230 4.80 5.00 2.72
N TRP A 231 5.19 4.93 3.98
CA TRP A 231 6.10 3.91 4.48
C TRP A 231 5.55 3.28 5.77
N VAL A 232 5.26 1.98 5.72
CA VAL A 232 4.84 1.19 6.88
C VAL A 232 5.98 0.27 7.25
N ASP A 233 6.57 0.50 8.43
CA ASP A 233 7.84 -0.11 8.83
C ASP A 233 7.82 -0.64 10.26
N HIS A 234 8.36 -1.83 10.53
CA HIS A 234 8.45 -2.37 11.90
C HIS A 234 7.12 -2.42 12.67
N CYS A 235 5.99 -2.58 11.99
CA CYS A 235 4.70 -2.74 12.65
C CYS A 235 4.37 -4.22 12.85
N SER A 236 3.60 -4.52 13.89
CA SER A 236 3.05 -5.85 14.13
C SER A 236 1.53 -5.81 13.93
N LEU A 237 1.01 -6.55 12.95
CA LEU A 237 -0.38 -6.50 12.53
C LEU A 237 -1.06 -7.87 12.63
N SER A 238 -2.26 -7.93 13.23
CA SER A 238 -3.03 -9.18 13.37
C SER A 238 -4.52 -8.93 13.68
N HIS A 239 -5.35 -9.96 13.58
CA HIS A 239 -6.72 -9.99 14.15
C HIS A 239 -7.62 -8.79 13.80
N CYS A 240 -7.48 -8.21 12.61
CA CYS A 240 -8.42 -7.17 12.17
C CYS A 240 -9.72 -7.82 11.66
N THR A 241 -10.77 -7.02 11.45
CA THR A 241 -12.03 -7.58 10.96
C THR A 241 -12.01 -7.87 9.47
N ASP A 242 -11.37 -6.99 8.69
CA ASP A 242 -11.27 -7.10 7.22
C ASP A 242 -9.81 -7.25 6.77
N GLY A 243 -9.15 -6.24 6.22
CA GLY A 243 -7.73 -6.28 5.83
C GLY A 243 -6.74 -5.98 6.99
N LEU A 244 -5.47 -6.40 6.90
CA LEU A 244 -4.42 -5.78 7.74
C LEU A 244 -3.91 -4.49 7.10
N ILE A 245 -3.62 -4.52 5.79
CA ILE A 245 -3.21 -3.35 5.01
C ILE A 245 -3.92 -3.33 3.65
N ASP A 246 -4.66 -2.26 3.41
CA ASP A 246 -5.35 -2.02 2.14
C ASP A 246 -4.78 -0.79 1.43
N VAL A 247 -4.36 -0.95 0.18
CA VAL A 247 -3.78 0.10 -0.66
C VAL A 247 -4.57 0.20 -1.95
N VAL A 248 -5.35 1.27 -2.10
CA VAL A 248 -6.35 1.35 -3.17
C VAL A 248 -6.50 2.77 -3.72
N LEU A 249 -7.38 2.94 -4.70
CA LEU A 249 -7.79 4.22 -5.29
C LEU A 249 -6.65 5.05 -5.89
N GLY A 250 -5.71 4.40 -6.58
CA GLY A 250 -4.59 5.06 -7.26
C GLY A 250 -3.48 5.47 -6.30
N SER A 251 -3.34 4.78 -5.17
CA SER A 251 -2.21 4.98 -4.27
C SER A 251 -0.91 4.48 -4.91
N THR A 252 0.21 5.16 -4.68
CA THR A 252 1.49 4.81 -5.32
C THR A 252 2.70 5.30 -4.52
N ALA A 253 3.91 4.87 -4.91
CA ALA A 253 5.15 5.19 -4.23
C ALA A 253 5.12 4.75 -2.74
N ILE A 254 4.92 3.45 -2.51
CA ILE A 254 4.73 2.86 -1.18
C ILE A 254 5.80 1.81 -0.90
N THR A 255 6.29 1.77 0.34
CA THR A 255 7.11 0.68 0.86
C THR A 255 6.47 0.12 2.13
N ILE A 256 6.36 -1.20 2.21
CA ILE A 256 5.89 -1.95 3.38
C ILE A 256 7.05 -2.86 3.78
N SER A 257 7.73 -2.53 4.87
CA SER A 257 8.97 -3.22 5.24
C SER A 257 9.10 -3.61 6.69
N ASN A 258 9.89 -4.66 6.98
CA ASN A 258 10.21 -5.07 8.34
C ASN A 258 8.98 -5.31 9.23
N ASN A 259 7.79 -5.56 8.68
CA ASN A 259 6.58 -5.76 9.48
C ASN A 259 6.44 -7.24 9.83
N TYR A 260 5.71 -7.51 10.90
CA TYR A 260 5.31 -8.85 11.30
C TYR A 260 3.81 -9.01 11.18
N PHE A 261 3.37 -9.96 10.36
CA PHE A 261 1.96 -10.26 10.13
C PHE A 261 1.63 -11.64 10.69
N THR A 262 0.56 -11.74 11.49
CA THR A 262 0.10 -13.02 12.03
C THR A 262 -1.42 -13.08 12.18
N HIS A 263 -1.95 -14.30 12.35
CA HIS A 263 -3.34 -14.57 12.77
C HIS A 263 -4.40 -13.76 12.02
N HIS A 264 -4.45 -13.91 10.70
CA HIS A 264 -5.37 -13.13 9.87
C HIS A 264 -5.66 -13.81 8.54
N ASP A 265 -6.88 -13.66 8.02
CA ASP A 265 -7.26 -14.28 6.75
C ASP A 265 -6.76 -13.45 5.56
N GLU A 266 -7.27 -12.22 5.46
CA GLU A 266 -7.08 -11.32 4.34
C GLU A 266 -5.98 -10.29 4.63
N VAL A 267 -4.71 -10.67 4.44
CA VAL A 267 -3.57 -9.90 4.97
C VAL A 267 -3.41 -8.53 4.29
N MET A 268 -3.20 -8.50 2.98
CA MET A 268 -2.84 -7.28 2.27
C MET A 268 -3.50 -7.21 0.88
N LEU A 269 -4.30 -6.18 0.66
CA LEU A 269 -4.95 -5.91 -0.63
C LEU A 269 -4.30 -4.71 -1.32
N LEU A 270 -3.81 -4.92 -2.55
CA LEU A 270 -3.24 -3.87 -3.39
C LEU A 270 -4.11 -3.70 -4.64
N GLY A 271 -4.99 -2.70 -4.63
CA GLY A 271 -6.02 -2.45 -5.63
C GLY A 271 -7.30 -3.22 -5.33
N HIS A 272 -8.45 -2.53 -5.38
CA HIS A 272 -9.75 -3.06 -4.92
C HIS A 272 -10.67 -3.58 -6.04
N ASP A 273 -10.54 -3.04 -7.25
CA ASP A 273 -11.43 -3.33 -8.37
C ASP A 273 -10.60 -3.52 -9.65
N ASP A 274 -10.78 -4.68 -10.29
CA ASP A 274 -10.18 -5.07 -11.56
C ASP A 274 -10.43 -4.05 -12.68
N LYS A 275 -11.48 -3.22 -12.57
CA LYS A 275 -11.86 -2.18 -13.53
C LYS A 275 -11.31 -0.80 -13.18
N TYR A 276 -10.74 -0.60 -11.99
CA TYR A 276 -10.24 0.72 -11.57
C TYR A 276 -8.88 1.06 -12.19
N VAL A 277 -8.89 1.62 -13.41
CA VAL A 277 -7.70 1.81 -14.26
C VAL A 277 -6.58 2.64 -13.64
N LEU A 278 -6.88 3.54 -12.69
CA LEU A 278 -5.87 4.36 -12.03
C LEU A 278 -4.90 3.54 -11.17
N ASP A 279 -5.30 2.35 -10.71
CA ASP A 279 -4.39 1.44 -9.99
C ASP A 279 -3.28 0.89 -10.93
N THR A 280 -3.35 1.09 -12.25
CA THR A 280 -2.22 0.80 -13.17
C THR A 280 -0.97 1.60 -12.83
N GLY A 281 -1.12 2.79 -12.23
CA GLY A 281 0.01 3.61 -11.78
C GLY A 281 0.54 3.26 -10.38
N MET A 282 -0.06 2.28 -9.70
CA MET A 282 0.37 1.84 -8.37
C MET A 282 1.76 1.21 -8.43
N GLN A 283 2.62 1.60 -7.50
CA GLN A 283 3.97 1.05 -7.34
C GLN A 283 4.23 0.79 -5.85
N VAL A 284 4.37 -0.50 -5.48
CA VAL A 284 4.54 -0.93 -4.07
C VAL A 284 5.74 -1.85 -3.92
N THR A 285 6.58 -1.58 -2.91
CA THR A 285 7.67 -2.48 -2.49
C THR A 285 7.28 -3.15 -1.19
N ILE A 286 7.34 -4.48 -1.16
CA ILE A 286 7.13 -5.30 0.05
C ILE A 286 8.46 -5.97 0.35
N ALA A 287 9.14 -5.55 1.42
CA ALA A 287 10.51 -5.98 1.68
C ALA A 287 10.80 -6.33 3.13
N PHE A 288 11.52 -7.42 3.38
CA PHE A 288 11.99 -7.79 4.73
C PHE A 288 10.88 -8.01 5.77
N ASN A 289 9.64 -8.24 5.34
CA ASN A 289 8.56 -8.59 6.24
C ASN A 289 8.65 -10.08 6.60
N HIS A 290 8.11 -10.41 7.77
CA HIS A 290 7.89 -11.79 8.17
C HIS A 290 6.36 -12.06 8.18
N PHE A 291 5.93 -13.00 7.35
CA PHE A 291 4.55 -13.47 7.22
C PHE A 291 4.41 -14.78 7.98
N GLY A 292 4.00 -14.65 9.24
CA GLY A 292 4.09 -15.71 10.24
C GLY A 292 2.80 -16.50 10.44
N GLN A 293 2.69 -17.08 11.63
CA GLN A 293 1.65 -18.04 11.98
C GLN A 293 0.24 -17.52 11.77
N GLY A 294 -0.66 -18.43 11.38
CA GLY A 294 -2.09 -18.18 11.39
C GLY A 294 -2.61 -17.36 10.21
N LEU A 295 -1.74 -17.02 9.25
CA LEU A 295 -2.13 -16.37 8.01
C LEU A 295 -2.80 -17.33 7.03
N VAL A 296 -3.80 -16.85 6.28
CA VAL A 296 -4.50 -17.65 5.26
C VAL A 296 -4.04 -17.30 3.85
N GLN A 297 -4.12 -16.02 3.47
CA GLN A 297 -3.94 -15.57 2.08
C GLN A 297 -3.59 -14.07 1.95
N ARG A 298 -3.42 -13.61 0.71
CA ARG A 298 -3.23 -12.20 0.32
C ARG A 298 -1.94 -11.57 0.88
N MET A 299 -0.79 -12.17 0.62
CA MET A 299 0.52 -11.68 1.05
C MET A 299 1.45 -11.34 -0.14
N PRO A 300 1.09 -10.43 -1.06
CA PRO A 300 -0.16 -9.66 -1.18
C PRO A 300 -1.20 -10.31 -2.11
N ARG A 301 -2.42 -9.75 -2.16
CA ARG A 301 -3.33 -9.88 -3.33
C ARG A 301 -3.31 -8.58 -4.14
N CYS A 302 -2.87 -8.66 -5.39
CA CYS A 302 -2.64 -7.50 -6.25
C CYS A 302 -3.66 -7.36 -7.37
N ARG A 303 -3.91 -6.11 -7.78
CA ARG A 303 -4.63 -5.76 -9.01
C ARG A 303 -3.92 -4.62 -9.73
N ARG A 304 -3.69 -4.81 -11.03
CA ARG A 304 -2.94 -3.84 -11.86
C ARG A 304 -1.57 -3.52 -11.21
N GLY A 305 -1.03 -2.33 -11.47
CA GLY A 305 0.16 -1.82 -10.80
C GLY A 305 1.43 -2.66 -10.99
N TYR A 306 2.48 -2.20 -10.31
CA TYR A 306 3.78 -2.84 -10.23
C TYR A 306 4.10 -3.13 -8.76
N ILE A 307 4.27 -4.42 -8.43
CA ILE A 307 4.54 -4.86 -7.06
C ILE A 307 5.87 -5.62 -7.05
N HIS A 308 6.79 -5.14 -6.22
CA HIS A 308 8.08 -5.79 -5.97
C HIS A 308 8.07 -6.44 -4.59
N VAL A 309 8.09 -7.77 -4.56
CA VAL A 309 8.11 -8.59 -3.35
C VAL A 309 9.51 -9.15 -3.17
N VAL A 310 10.28 -8.62 -2.20
CA VAL A 310 11.72 -8.88 -2.12
C VAL A 310 12.22 -9.21 -0.72
N ASN A 311 12.96 -10.30 -0.59
CA ASN A 311 13.58 -10.74 0.68
C ASN A 311 12.62 -10.78 1.88
N ASN A 312 11.38 -11.20 1.68
CA ASN A 312 10.43 -11.49 2.76
C ASN A 312 10.51 -12.97 3.15
N ASP A 313 10.14 -13.26 4.39
CA ASP A 313 10.04 -14.61 4.93
C ASP A 313 8.57 -15.02 5.04
N PHE A 314 8.18 -16.06 4.31
CA PHE A 314 6.83 -16.61 4.33
C PHE A 314 6.88 -17.98 4.99
N THR A 315 6.47 -18.05 6.25
CA THR A 315 6.52 -19.28 7.04
C THR A 315 5.16 -19.93 7.20
N SER A 316 4.07 -19.21 6.91
CA SER A 316 2.72 -19.76 7.02
C SER A 316 1.75 -19.12 6.03
N TRP A 317 1.01 -19.97 5.32
CA TRP A 317 -0.22 -19.65 4.62
C TRP A 317 -1.12 -20.88 4.62
N LYS A 318 -2.44 -20.69 4.46
CA LYS A 318 -3.39 -21.81 4.41
C LYS A 318 -4.00 -22.01 3.02
N MET A 319 -3.99 -20.98 2.18
CA MET A 319 -4.54 -21.05 0.82
C MET A 319 -3.49 -20.73 -0.25
N TYR A 320 -2.88 -19.54 -0.20
CA TYR A 320 -1.80 -19.12 -1.11
C TYR A 320 -1.02 -17.98 -0.44
N ALA A 321 0.21 -17.70 -0.87
CA ALA A 321 0.94 -16.53 -0.40
C ALA A 321 0.64 -15.31 -1.27
N ILE A 322 1.04 -15.34 -2.54
CA ILE A 322 0.91 -14.23 -3.48
C ILE A 322 -0.25 -14.49 -4.44
N GLY A 323 -1.12 -13.53 -4.66
CA GLY A 323 -2.19 -13.68 -5.63
C GLY A 323 -2.59 -12.38 -6.31
N GLY A 324 -3.57 -12.46 -7.20
CA GLY A 324 -4.05 -11.28 -7.88
C GLY A 324 -5.06 -11.54 -8.99
N SER A 325 -5.68 -10.45 -9.43
CA SER A 325 -6.64 -10.37 -10.54
C SER A 325 -6.42 -9.05 -11.30
N GLY A 326 -7.00 -8.86 -12.48
CA GLY A 326 -6.83 -7.58 -13.21
C GLY A 326 -5.41 -7.25 -13.68
N ASN A 327 -4.63 -8.25 -14.12
CA ASN A 327 -3.30 -8.12 -14.74
C ASN A 327 -2.25 -7.28 -13.95
N PRO A 328 -1.91 -7.67 -12.71
CA PRO A 328 -0.83 -7.02 -11.98
C PRO A 328 0.54 -7.49 -12.48
N THR A 329 1.54 -6.61 -12.41
CA THR A 329 2.95 -7.00 -12.55
C THR A 329 3.52 -7.33 -11.17
N ILE A 330 3.93 -8.58 -10.98
CA ILE A 330 4.49 -9.06 -9.71
C ILE A 330 5.92 -9.56 -9.95
N ASN A 331 6.87 -8.95 -9.25
CA ASN A 331 8.27 -9.36 -9.26
C ASN A 331 8.65 -9.90 -7.88
N SER A 332 8.73 -11.23 -7.74
CA SER A 332 9.18 -11.93 -6.53
C SER A 332 10.68 -12.19 -6.64
N GLN A 333 11.49 -11.65 -5.72
CA GLN A 333 12.94 -11.84 -5.75
C GLN A 333 13.53 -12.13 -4.37
N GLY A 334 14.35 -13.19 -4.25
CA GLY A 334 15.12 -13.49 -3.05
C GLY A 334 14.30 -13.74 -1.77
N ASN A 335 13.01 -14.06 -1.87
CA ASN A 335 12.16 -14.40 -0.74
C ASN A 335 12.39 -15.86 -0.30
N ARG A 336 11.95 -16.21 0.91
CA ARG A 336 11.87 -17.59 1.39
C ARG A 336 10.41 -18.00 1.54
N TYR A 337 10.02 -19.12 0.93
CA TYR A 337 8.66 -19.67 0.98
C TYR A 337 8.68 -21.06 1.60
N SER A 338 8.26 -21.16 2.87
CA SER A 338 8.11 -22.43 3.58
C SER A 338 6.68 -22.91 3.48
N ALA A 339 6.38 -23.78 2.51
CA ALA A 339 5.00 -24.22 2.29
C ALA A 339 4.41 -24.95 3.51
N PRO A 340 3.10 -24.81 3.77
CA PRO A 340 2.41 -25.59 4.80
C PRO A 340 2.44 -27.08 4.48
N SER A 341 2.16 -27.94 5.47
CA SER A 341 2.09 -29.39 5.27
C SER A 341 1.01 -29.82 4.27
N ASN A 342 -0.07 -29.04 4.14
CA ASN A 342 -1.17 -29.29 3.22
C ASN A 342 -0.70 -29.36 1.75
N PRO A 343 -0.86 -30.52 1.06
CA PRO A 343 -0.46 -30.67 -0.35
C PRO A 343 -1.19 -29.73 -1.31
N SER A 344 -2.40 -29.29 -0.99
CA SER A 344 -3.17 -28.37 -1.84
C SER A 344 -2.75 -26.91 -1.71
N ALA A 345 -1.82 -26.59 -0.81
CA ALA A 345 -1.34 -25.23 -0.57
C ALA A 345 0.17 -25.09 -0.84
N LYS A 346 0.72 -25.92 -1.74
CA LYS A 346 2.13 -25.86 -2.17
C LYS A 346 2.42 -24.78 -3.19
N GLU A 347 1.43 -24.43 -4.01
CA GLU A 347 1.58 -23.31 -4.94
C GLU A 347 1.59 -21.99 -4.14
N VAL A 348 2.68 -21.23 -4.29
CA VAL A 348 2.84 -19.90 -3.70
C VAL A 348 1.85 -18.92 -4.33
N THR A 349 1.59 -19.08 -5.62
CA THR A 349 0.80 -18.18 -6.46
C THR A 349 -0.67 -18.57 -6.52
N LYS A 350 -1.57 -17.57 -6.65
CA LYS A 350 -2.96 -17.82 -7.05
C LYS A 350 -3.50 -16.72 -7.96
N ARG A 351 -3.87 -17.09 -9.18
CA ARG A 351 -4.65 -16.23 -10.08
C ARG A 351 -6.11 -16.31 -9.65
N VAL A 352 -6.68 -15.16 -9.32
CA VAL A 352 -8.04 -15.07 -8.80
C VAL A 352 -8.94 -14.58 -9.93
N ASP A 353 -10.14 -15.14 -10.04
CA ASP A 353 -11.20 -14.75 -10.98
C ASP A 353 -10.83 -14.80 -12.48
N SER A 354 -9.74 -15.48 -12.87
CA SER A 354 -9.42 -15.73 -14.28
C SER A 354 -10.30 -16.87 -14.80
N THR A 355 -11.24 -16.57 -15.70
CA THR A 355 -12.21 -17.54 -16.23
C THR A 355 -11.63 -18.48 -17.29
N ASP A 356 -10.41 -18.23 -17.78
CA ASP A 356 -9.68 -19.10 -18.71
C ASP A 356 -8.17 -19.03 -18.48
N ASP A 357 -7.48 -20.17 -18.60
CA ASP A 357 -6.02 -20.27 -18.43
C ASP A 357 -5.21 -19.43 -19.44
N GLY A 358 -5.84 -18.99 -20.52
CA GLY A 358 -5.23 -18.16 -21.56
C GLY A 358 -5.14 -16.67 -21.22
N GLU A 359 -6.01 -16.14 -20.35
CA GLU A 359 -6.05 -14.69 -20.07
C GLU A 359 -4.89 -14.24 -19.17
N TRP A 360 -4.51 -15.07 -18.20
CA TRP A 360 -3.43 -14.74 -17.26
C TRP A 360 -2.05 -15.08 -17.79
N ALA A 361 -1.93 -15.86 -18.87
CA ALA A 361 -0.65 -16.22 -19.49
C ALA A 361 0.20 -14.99 -19.86
N ASN A 362 -0.46 -13.87 -20.19
CA ASN A 362 0.18 -12.60 -20.53
C ASN A 362 0.49 -11.71 -19.31
N TRP A 363 0.09 -12.11 -18.10
CA TRP A 363 0.37 -11.35 -16.88
C TRP A 363 1.81 -11.56 -16.44
N ASN A 364 2.51 -10.48 -16.09
CA ASN A 364 3.94 -10.52 -15.78
C ASN A 364 4.19 -10.92 -14.32
N TRP A 365 4.23 -12.22 -14.02
CA TRP A 365 4.51 -12.75 -12.69
C TRP A 365 5.82 -13.52 -12.71
N ARG A 366 6.78 -13.05 -11.92
CA ARG A 366 8.18 -13.50 -11.97
C ARG A 366 8.64 -13.96 -10.58
N SER A 367 9.53 -14.96 -10.57
CA SER A 367 10.24 -15.43 -9.39
C SER A 367 11.73 -15.57 -9.75
N GLU A 368 12.61 -14.92 -8.99
CA GLU A 368 14.06 -14.94 -9.22
C GLU A 368 14.83 -15.05 -7.89
N GLY A 369 15.66 -16.09 -7.76
CA GLY A 369 16.49 -16.28 -6.55
C GLY A 369 15.70 -16.57 -5.27
N ASP A 370 14.40 -16.86 -5.36
CA ASP A 370 13.56 -17.27 -4.25
C ASP A 370 13.95 -18.68 -3.76
N LEU A 371 13.90 -18.89 -2.44
CA LEU A 371 14.10 -20.18 -1.80
C LEU A 371 12.74 -20.84 -1.55
N MET A 372 12.51 -21.99 -2.20
CA MET A 372 11.28 -22.77 -2.08
C MET A 372 11.50 -23.97 -1.17
N GLU A 373 10.81 -24.01 -0.04
CA GLU A 373 10.93 -25.07 0.96
C GLU A 373 9.63 -25.87 1.10
N ASN A 374 9.76 -27.09 1.61
CA ASN A 374 8.65 -28.02 1.84
C ASN A 374 7.75 -28.22 0.60
N GLY A 375 8.35 -28.26 -0.60
CA GLY A 375 7.62 -28.45 -1.86
C GLY A 375 6.87 -27.21 -2.35
N ALA A 376 7.13 -26.03 -1.79
CA ALA A 376 6.66 -24.77 -2.37
C ALA A 376 7.08 -24.66 -3.84
N PHE A 377 6.23 -24.04 -4.66
CA PHE A 377 6.61 -23.66 -6.02
C PHE A 377 5.86 -22.42 -6.48
N PHE A 378 6.47 -21.69 -7.42
CA PHE A 378 5.90 -20.50 -8.01
C PHE A 378 5.62 -20.76 -9.49
N VAL A 379 4.38 -20.57 -9.92
CA VAL A 379 4.03 -20.64 -11.35
C VAL A 379 4.23 -19.25 -11.93
N ALA A 380 5.20 -19.08 -12.82
CA ALA A 380 5.49 -17.81 -13.49
C ALA A 380 4.64 -17.63 -14.77
N SER A 381 4.49 -16.39 -15.23
CA SER A 381 3.75 -16.04 -16.46
C SER A 381 4.26 -14.74 -17.08
N GLY A 382 3.81 -14.46 -18.31
CA GLY A 382 4.23 -13.33 -19.12
C GLY A 382 5.32 -13.71 -20.12
N GLU A 383 5.51 -12.91 -21.17
CA GLU A 383 6.63 -13.12 -22.09
C GLU A 383 7.93 -13.01 -21.29
N GLY A 384 8.86 -13.94 -21.54
CA GLY A 384 10.21 -13.94 -20.97
C GLY A 384 11.00 -12.74 -21.49
N VAL A 385 10.68 -11.55 -21.01
CA VAL A 385 11.34 -10.31 -21.41
C VAL A 385 12.71 -10.28 -20.75
N SER A 386 13.71 -10.66 -21.57
CA SER A 386 15.17 -10.64 -21.44
C SER A 386 15.83 -10.15 -20.13
N THR A 387 17.03 -10.69 -19.88
CA THR A 387 18.04 -10.30 -18.90
C THR A 387 18.38 -8.79 -18.79
N LEU A 388 17.77 -7.92 -19.58
CA LEU A 388 17.81 -6.46 -19.42
C LEU A 388 16.87 -5.98 -18.30
N TYR A 389 15.76 -6.67 -18.03
CA TYR A 389 14.81 -6.35 -16.95
C TYR A 389 15.10 -7.08 -15.63
N SER A 390 16.05 -8.03 -15.56
CA SER A 390 16.51 -8.58 -14.27
C SER A 390 17.22 -7.53 -13.40
N LYS A 391 17.52 -6.35 -13.95
CA LYS A 391 18.01 -5.17 -13.23
C LYS A 391 16.91 -4.22 -12.76
N ALA A 392 15.65 -4.49 -13.12
CA ALA A 392 14.50 -3.65 -12.86
C ALA A 392 13.83 -4.04 -11.54
N SER A 393 14.51 -3.77 -10.44
CA SER A 393 13.95 -3.95 -9.11
C SER A 393 13.77 -2.59 -8.44
N SER A 394 12.91 -2.47 -7.42
CA SER A 394 12.90 -1.23 -6.60
C SER A 394 14.04 -1.24 -5.57
N VAL A 395 14.57 -2.43 -5.27
CA VAL A 395 15.63 -2.73 -4.32
C VAL A 395 16.42 -3.90 -4.88
N GLN A 396 17.74 -3.89 -4.81
CA GLN A 396 18.52 -5.05 -5.24
C GLN A 396 18.26 -6.25 -4.30
N PRO A 397 17.82 -7.41 -4.82
CA PRO A 397 17.56 -8.57 -3.97
C PRO A 397 18.86 -9.13 -3.39
N LYS A 398 18.82 -9.50 -2.13
CA LYS A 398 19.84 -10.32 -1.46
C LYS A 398 19.56 -11.80 -1.66
N ALA A 399 20.54 -12.66 -1.38
CA ALA A 399 20.36 -14.10 -1.49
C ALA A 399 19.28 -14.58 -0.51
N ALA A 400 18.35 -15.43 -0.97
CA ALA A 400 17.25 -15.93 -0.13
C ALA A 400 17.72 -16.69 1.12
N ALA A 401 18.92 -17.28 1.09
CA ALA A 401 19.54 -17.89 2.27
C ALA A 401 19.84 -16.91 3.41
N GLN A 402 19.80 -15.60 3.15
CA GLN A 402 19.97 -14.55 4.16
C GLN A 402 18.63 -14.06 4.74
N VAL A 403 17.48 -14.51 4.23
CA VAL A 403 16.17 -13.98 4.60
C VAL A 403 15.92 -14.08 6.10
N ASP A 404 16.26 -15.20 6.74
CA ASP A 404 16.12 -15.36 8.20
C ASP A 404 16.89 -14.27 8.97
N GLN A 405 18.11 -13.93 8.53
CA GLN A 405 18.92 -12.86 9.12
C GLN A 405 18.32 -11.47 8.80
N LEU A 406 17.88 -11.25 7.57
CA LEU A 406 17.35 -9.96 7.11
C LEU A 406 16.02 -9.60 7.78
N THR A 407 15.20 -10.60 8.06
CA THR A 407 13.86 -10.47 8.64
C THR A 407 13.84 -10.73 10.14
N GLN A 408 15.00 -11.02 10.75
CA GLN A 408 15.07 -11.34 12.18
C GLN A 408 14.38 -10.25 13.03
N ASN A 409 14.56 -8.97 12.72
CA ASN A 409 13.98 -7.90 13.53
C ASN A 409 12.55 -7.51 13.11
N ALA A 410 11.90 -8.26 12.23
CA ALA A 410 10.57 -7.91 11.73
C ALA A 410 9.54 -7.77 12.85
N GLY A 411 8.62 -6.83 12.68
CA GLY A 411 7.66 -6.40 13.69
C GLY A 411 8.21 -5.30 14.58
N VAL A 412 7.47 -5.01 15.64
CA VAL A 412 7.87 -4.03 16.65
C VAL A 412 9.11 -4.48 17.43
N PHE A 413 9.93 -3.54 17.84
CA PHE A 413 11.10 -3.82 18.67
C PHE A 413 10.70 -4.33 20.05
N GLY A 414 11.30 -5.45 20.46
CA GLY A 414 10.99 -6.12 21.73
C GLY A 414 9.69 -6.93 21.71
N GLY A 415 9.04 -7.09 20.55
CA GLY A 415 7.89 -7.98 20.39
C GLY A 415 8.28 -9.47 20.36
N PRO A 416 7.36 -10.38 20.69
CA PRO A 416 7.59 -11.82 20.61
C PRO A 416 7.79 -12.28 19.15
N ARG A 417 8.67 -13.27 18.94
CA ARG A 417 8.74 -14.05 17.70
C ARG A 417 8.03 -15.38 17.93
N ASP A 418 7.10 -15.75 17.06
CA ASP A 418 6.42 -17.05 17.15
C ASP A 418 7.33 -18.23 16.73
N ASP A 419 8.58 -17.98 16.32
CA ASP A 419 9.55 -19.01 15.90
C ASP A 419 10.10 -19.86 17.06
N GLU A 420 9.85 -19.49 18.32
CA GLU A 420 10.13 -20.34 19.48
C GLU A 420 8.98 -21.34 19.74
N GLY A 421 8.85 -22.31 18.83
CA GLY A 421 8.30 -23.63 19.08
C GLY A 421 6.95 -23.72 19.80
N GLN A 422 5.85 -23.66 19.05
CA GLN A 422 4.61 -24.36 19.42
C GLN A 422 4.13 -25.28 18.30
N SER A 423 4.55 -26.53 18.40
CA SER A 423 3.79 -27.66 17.89
C SER A 423 2.54 -27.80 18.75
N GLY A 424 1.35 -27.56 18.17
CA GLY A 424 0.11 -27.73 18.90
C GLY A 424 -1.09 -27.10 18.21
N ASP A 425 -1.67 -27.83 17.26
CA ASP A 425 -3.07 -27.69 16.91
C ASP A 425 -3.93 -27.73 18.19
N SER A 426 -4.59 -26.63 18.53
CA SER A 426 -5.83 -26.61 19.33
C SER A 426 -6.48 -25.22 19.26
N TYR A 427 -7.16 -24.98 18.14
CA TYR A 427 -8.16 -23.92 18.01
C TYR A 427 -9.38 -24.29 18.86
N SER A 428 -9.56 -23.67 20.02
CA SER A 428 -10.82 -23.69 20.77
C SER A 428 -11.61 -22.42 20.47
N GLY A 429 -12.69 -22.59 19.72
CA GLY A 429 -13.62 -21.53 19.35
C GLY A 429 -14.18 -20.79 20.56
N TYR A 430 -14.31 -19.48 20.41
CA TYR A 430 -14.89 -18.57 21.39
C TYR A 430 -16.40 -18.87 21.53
N GLY A 431 -16.75 -19.73 22.50
CA GLY A 431 -18.12 -20.03 22.88
C GLY A 431 -18.70 -18.92 23.74
N GLY A 432 -19.40 -17.98 23.11
CA GLY A 432 -20.28 -17.04 23.79
C GLY A 432 -21.55 -17.75 24.28
N GLY A 433 -21.61 -18.06 25.58
CA GLY A 433 -22.82 -18.53 26.24
C GLY A 433 -23.89 -17.42 26.29
N GLY A 434 -25.07 -17.72 25.74
CA GLY A 434 -26.26 -16.89 25.84
C GLY A 434 -27.49 -17.74 25.54
N THR A 435 -28.13 -18.21 26.61
CA THR A 435 -29.36 -19.01 26.60
C THR A 435 -30.54 -18.23 26.01
N GLY A 436 -31.28 -18.85 25.08
CA GLY A 436 -32.55 -18.33 24.57
C GLY A 436 -33.12 -19.23 23.48
N ALA A 437 -33.83 -20.28 23.89
CA ALA A 437 -34.56 -21.16 22.99
C ALA A 437 -35.85 -20.50 22.51
N ILE A 438 -36.08 -20.42 21.19
CA ILE A 438 -37.39 -20.63 20.53
C ILE A 438 -37.11 -21.19 19.12
N GLY A 439 -37.74 -22.32 18.79
CA GLY A 439 -37.58 -23.03 17.52
C GLY A 439 -38.41 -22.47 16.37
N GLY A 440 -38.09 -22.94 15.16
CA GLY A 440 -38.86 -22.67 13.94
C GLY A 440 -38.13 -23.16 12.69
N THR A 441 -38.53 -24.33 12.21
CA THR A 441 -38.11 -24.95 10.95
C THR A 441 -38.57 -24.16 9.72
N SER A 442 -37.71 -23.94 8.72
CA SER A 442 -38.08 -24.03 7.29
C SER A 442 -36.91 -23.78 6.32
N ARG A 443 -36.66 -24.82 5.50
CA ARG A 443 -36.30 -24.88 4.07
C ARG A 443 -35.65 -23.66 3.40
N GLY A 444 -34.55 -23.94 2.69
CA GLY A 444 -33.89 -23.02 1.80
C GLY A 444 -34.66 -22.72 0.51
N SER A 445 -34.23 -21.64 -0.13
CA SER A 445 -34.35 -21.38 -1.56
C SER A 445 -33.23 -20.40 -1.95
N SER A 446 -32.59 -20.70 -3.07
CA SER A 446 -31.71 -19.80 -3.78
C SER A 446 -32.47 -18.56 -4.26
N SER A 447 -31.82 -17.40 -4.23
CA SER A 447 -32.12 -16.35 -5.20
C SER A 447 -30.88 -15.50 -5.44
N ASN A 448 -30.43 -15.52 -6.69
CA ASN A 448 -29.64 -14.46 -7.29
C ASN A 448 -30.26 -13.10 -6.96
N ASN A 449 -29.44 -12.16 -6.50
CA ASN A 449 -29.68 -10.75 -6.74
C ASN A 449 -28.35 -10.00 -6.65
N ASP A 450 -27.78 -9.76 -7.82
CA ASP A 450 -27.07 -8.53 -8.10
C ASP A 450 -27.90 -7.35 -7.57
N ASN A 451 -27.28 -6.45 -6.79
CA ASN A 451 -27.58 -5.01 -6.79
C ASN A 451 -26.70 -4.24 -5.78
N ASN A 452 -25.89 -3.34 -6.34
CA ASN A 452 -25.61 -1.98 -5.85
C ASN A 452 -24.80 -1.80 -4.55
N PHE A 453 -23.49 -2.04 -4.65
CA PHE A 453 -22.48 -1.64 -3.66
C PHE A 453 -22.09 -0.14 -3.71
N PHE A 454 -22.53 0.64 -4.71
CA PHE A 454 -22.01 2.00 -4.96
C PHE A 454 -22.93 3.19 -4.57
N GLY A 455 -24.05 2.94 -3.89
CA GLY A 455 -25.03 3.98 -3.57
C GLY A 455 -24.86 4.73 -2.24
N MET A 456 -23.97 4.29 -1.34
CA MET A 456 -23.96 4.78 0.06
C MET A 456 -22.72 5.58 0.48
N ILE A 457 -21.85 5.97 -0.47
CA ILE A 457 -20.61 6.71 -0.16
C ILE A 457 -20.69 8.23 -0.47
N PHE A 458 -21.72 8.72 -1.17
CA PHE A 458 -21.83 10.16 -1.49
C PHE A 458 -23.12 10.78 -0.95
N GLY A 459 -23.02 11.38 0.24
CA GLY A 459 -23.94 12.41 0.69
C GLY A 459 -23.80 13.64 -0.20
N SER A 460 -24.84 13.91 -0.97
CA SER A 460 -25.05 15.12 -1.77
C SER A 460 -25.01 16.37 -0.88
N ASN A 461 -23.92 17.14 -0.95
CA ASN A 461 -23.86 18.61 -0.86
C ASN A 461 -22.39 19.08 -0.90
N ALA A 462 -21.77 19.00 -2.08
CA ALA A 462 -20.59 19.78 -2.40
C ALA A 462 -21.04 21.10 -3.07
N PRO A 463 -20.46 22.27 -2.71
CA PRO A 463 -20.80 23.54 -3.35
C PRO A 463 -20.46 23.49 -4.85
N PRO A 464 -21.22 24.20 -5.71
CA PRO A 464 -21.04 24.10 -7.16
C PRO A 464 -19.69 24.67 -7.56
N ARG A 465 -18.85 23.83 -8.17
CA ARG A 465 -17.63 24.28 -8.87
C ARG A 465 -18.03 25.08 -10.13
N PRO A 466 -17.23 26.06 -10.56
CA PRO A 466 -17.58 26.96 -11.65
C PRO A 466 -17.78 26.16 -12.94
N ARG A 467 -18.96 26.32 -13.56
CA ARG A 467 -19.23 25.81 -14.90
C ARG A 467 -18.33 26.56 -15.88
N LEU A 468 -17.29 25.90 -16.40
CA LEU A 468 -16.73 26.29 -17.69
C LEU A 468 -17.81 26.02 -18.72
N THR A 469 -18.54 27.08 -19.08
CA THR A 469 -19.51 27.05 -20.17
C THR A 469 -18.79 26.68 -21.45
N LEU A 470 -19.35 25.70 -22.16
CA LEU A 470 -19.00 25.25 -23.51
C LEU A 470 -19.24 26.34 -24.58
N SER A 471 -18.96 27.62 -24.30
CA SER A 471 -19.27 28.75 -25.19
C SER A 471 -18.19 29.02 -26.24
N LEU A 472 -16.97 28.48 -26.07
CA LEU A 472 -15.87 28.70 -27.02
C LEU A 472 -15.93 27.80 -28.26
N LEU A 473 -16.47 26.57 -28.16
CA LEU A 473 -16.63 25.71 -29.34
C LEU A 473 -17.81 26.13 -30.23
N SER A 474 -18.89 26.66 -29.63
CA SER A 474 -20.03 27.17 -30.41
C SER A 474 -19.71 28.48 -31.13
N LEU A 475 -18.86 29.36 -30.56
CA LEU A 475 -18.39 30.56 -31.26
C LEU A 475 -17.46 30.21 -32.44
N LEU A 476 -16.62 29.18 -32.31
CA LEU A 476 -15.71 28.78 -33.38
C LEU A 476 -16.46 28.20 -34.59
N MET A 477 -17.52 27.41 -34.35
CA MET A 477 -18.36 26.85 -35.42
C MET A 477 -19.18 27.92 -36.16
N ILE A 478 -19.61 28.98 -35.47
CA ILE A 478 -20.34 30.09 -36.10
C ILE A 478 -19.39 30.95 -36.97
N CYS A 479 -18.14 31.17 -36.55
CA CYS A 479 -17.14 31.90 -37.35
C CYS A 479 -16.69 31.14 -38.61
N VAL A 480 -16.67 29.80 -38.58
CA VAL A 480 -16.33 28.98 -39.76
C VAL A 480 -17.48 28.94 -40.77
N LEU A 481 -18.73 28.95 -40.30
CA LEU A 481 -19.90 29.03 -41.18
C LEU A 481 -20.09 30.42 -41.80
N SER A 482 -19.81 31.51 -41.07
CA SER A 482 -19.95 32.88 -41.60
C SER A 482 -18.88 33.25 -42.64
N THR A 483 -17.67 32.70 -42.52
CA THR A 483 -16.58 32.90 -43.50
C THR A 483 -16.79 32.09 -44.78
N SER A 484 -17.50 30.96 -44.70
CA SER A 484 -17.83 30.12 -45.85
C SER A 484 -18.92 30.73 -46.76
N THR A 485 -19.83 31.54 -46.21
CA THR A 485 -20.87 32.25 -46.98
C THR A 485 -20.39 33.53 -47.67
N LEU A 486 -19.21 34.06 -47.31
CA LEU A 486 -18.63 35.27 -47.93
C LEU A 486 -17.70 34.97 -49.13
N LEU A 487 -17.44 33.69 -49.41
CA LEU A 487 -16.59 33.24 -50.53
C LEU A 487 -17.39 32.63 -51.70
N LEU A 488 -18.73 32.72 -51.65
CA LEU A 488 -19.66 32.22 -52.67
C LEU A 488 -20.68 33.29 -53.13
N SER A 489 -20.31 34.57 -53.06
CA SER A 489 -21.01 35.69 -53.70
C SER A 489 -20.08 36.47 -54.60
#